data_AF-A0A2E8B0S5-F1
#
_entry.id   AF-A0A2E8B0S5-F1
#
_cell.length_a   1.000
_cell.length_b   1.000
_cell.length_c   1.000
_cell.angle_alpha   90.00
_cell.angle_beta   90.00
_cell.angle_gamma   90.00
#
_symmetry.space_group_name_H-M   'P 1'
#
loop_
_entity.id
_entity.type
_entity.pdbx_description
1 polymer ?
#
loop_
_entity_poly.entity_id
_entity_poly.type
_entity_poly.pdbx_seq_one_letter_code
_entity_poly.pdbx_strand_id
1 'polypeptide(L)'
;MLYDGSTDQACFAPLREGEYRPYEITNIVDRVGAGDSFAAGVIFASSTPGLDELQEIVSFATASSCLAHSIPGDMNYSTRAEVEALMQGSGSGRVNR
;
A
#
# COMPACT_ATOMS: atom_id res chain seq x y z
N MET A 1 4.61 -2.01 7.62
CA MET A 1 4.35 -1.98 9.08
C MET A 1 4.42 -0.54 9.54
N LEU A 2 3.52 -0.13 10.41
CA LEU A 2 3.61 1.10 11.20
C LEU A 2 3.56 0.74 12.68
N TYR A 3 4.22 1.52 13.53
CA TYR A 3 4.26 1.29 14.97
C TYR A 3 3.68 2.51 15.69
N ASP A 4 2.70 2.27 16.57
CA ASP A 4 2.12 3.28 17.43
C ASP A 4 2.82 3.26 18.80
N GLY A 5 3.65 4.27 19.04
CA GLY A 5 4.36 4.42 20.30
C GLY A 5 3.48 4.76 21.49
N SER A 6 2.21 5.16 21.29
CA SER A 6 1.28 5.45 22.38
C SER A 6 0.60 4.20 22.93
N THR A 7 0.38 3.20 22.07
CA THR A 7 -0.28 1.93 22.43
C THR A 7 0.69 0.74 22.52
N ASP A 8 1.96 0.92 22.13
CA ASP A 8 2.97 -0.13 22.01
C ASP A 8 2.54 -1.26 21.04
N GLN A 9 1.82 -0.89 19.98
CA GLN A 9 1.29 -1.83 18.99
C GLN A 9 1.85 -1.58 17.60
N ALA A 10 2.08 -2.68 16.87
CA ALA A 10 2.48 -2.65 15.47
C ALA A 10 1.32 -3.05 14.57
N CYS A 11 1.04 -2.23 13.55
CA CYS A 11 0.09 -2.52 12.50
C CYS A 11 0.82 -3.06 11.26
N PHE A 12 0.34 -4.18 10.74
CA PHE A 12 0.88 -4.83 9.55
C PHE A 12 -0.14 -4.76 8.42
N ALA A 13 0.38 -4.71 7.19
CA ALA A 13 -0.44 -4.86 5.98
C ALA A 13 0.41 -5.52 4.88
N PRO A 14 -0.23 -6.29 3.97
CA PRO A 14 -1.67 -6.55 3.91
C PRO A 14 -2.10 -7.56 4.98
N LEU A 15 -3.35 -7.42 5.44
CA LEU A 15 -4.01 -8.46 6.24
C LEU A 15 -5.04 -9.18 5.38
N ARG A 16 -5.14 -10.50 5.54
CA ARG A 16 -6.22 -11.33 5.01
C ARG A 16 -6.75 -12.19 6.14
N GLU A 17 -8.04 -12.08 6.43
CA GLU A 17 -8.68 -12.80 7.55
C GLU A 17 -7.99 -12.50 8.91
N GLY A 18 -7.48 -11.28 9.08
CA GLY A 18 -6.76 -10.84 10.29
C GLY A 18 -5.30 -11.28 10.35
N GLU A 19 -4.83 -12.10 9.41
CA GLU A 19 -3.44 -12.56 9.35
C GLU A 19 -2.64 -11.79 8.31
N TYR A 20 -1.37 -11.52 8.61
CA TYR A 20 -0.46 -10.93 7.63
C TYR A 20 -0.25 -11.89 6.46
N ARG A 21 -0.55 -11.40 5.25
CA ARG A 21 -0.25 -12.11 4.00
C ARG A 21 0.29 -11.11 2.97
N PRO A 22 1.57 -11.23 2.56
CA PRO A 22 2.17 -10.27 1.63
C PRO A 22 1.49 -10.31 0.26
N TYR A 23 1.55 -9.20 -0.48
CA TYR A 23 1.23 -9.24 -1.90
C TYR A 23 2.29 -10.04 -2.65
N GLU A 24 1.87 -11.07 -3.37
CA GLU A 24 2.75 -11.83 -4.25
C GLU A 24 2.95 -11.06 -5.56
N ILE A 25 4.12 -10.44 -5.71
CA ILE A 25 4.50 -9.72 -6.93
C ILE A 25 5.34 -10.64 -7.80
N THR A 26 4.68 -11.44 -8.64
CA THR A 26 5.35 -12.44 -9.50
C THR A 26 6.10 -11.82 -10.68
N ASN A 27 5.76 -10.58 -11.05
CA ASN A 27 6.34 -9.86 -12.18
C ASN A 27 6.65 -8.42 -11.77
N ILE A 28 7.90 -8.16 -11.41
CA ILE A 28 8.40 -6.81 -11.13
C ILE A 28 8.83 -6.19 -12.46
N VAL A 29 8.21 -5.06 -12.81
CA VAL A 29 8.60 -4.24 -13.98
C VAL A 29 9.79 -3.36 -13.62
N ASP A 30 9.68 -2.65 -12.50
CA ASP A 30 10.74 -1.83 -11.90
C ASP A 30 10.51 -1.80 -10.38
N ARG A 31 11.56 -1.58 -9.59
CA ARG A 31 11.47 -1.43 -8.12
C ARG A 31 11.86 -0.05 -7.62
N VAL A 32 12.41 0.80 -8.48
CA VAL A 32 12.80 2.15 -8.11
C VAL A 32 11.54 2.95 -7.74
N GLY A 33 11.62 3.79 -6.71
CA GLY A 33 10.48 4.60 -6.25
C GLY A 33 9.40 3.87 -5.45
N ALA A 34 9.48 2.54 -5.26
CA ALA A 34 8.48 1.80 -4.47
C ALA A 34 8.47 2.22 -2.98
N GLY A 35 9.63 2.58 -2.42
CA GLY A 35 9.74 3.13 -1.07
C GLY A 35 9.16 4.54 -0.94
N ASP A 36 9.43 5.39 -1.93
CA ASP A 36 8.85 6.74 -1.99
C ASP A 36 7.32 6.67 -2.16
N SER A 37 6.84 5.69 -2.92
CA SER A 37 5.41 5.39 -3.08
C SER A 37 4.75 4.95 -1.77
N PHE A 38 5.46 4.17 -0.94
CA PHE A 38 4.99 3.83 0.40
C PHE A 38 4.88 5.09 1.27
N ALA A 39 5.94 5.92 1.32
CA ALA A 39 5.96 7.15 2.11
C ALA A 39 4.88 8.15 1.66
N ALA A 40 4.72 8.34 0.35
CA ALA A 40 3.65 9.16 -0.23
C ALA A 40 2.26 8.61 0.13
N GLY A 41 2.08 7.29 0.11
CA GLY A 41 0.85 6.63 0.55
C GLY A 41 0.53 6.87 2.02
N VAL A 42 1.54 6.84 2.90
CA VAL A 42 1.36 7.17 4.33
C VAL A 42 0.88 8.61 4.49
N ILE A 43 1.53 9.57 3.84
CA ILE A 43 1.18 11.00 3.93
C ILE A 43 -0.23 11.25 3.39
N PHE A 44 -0.55 10.66 2.23
CA PHE A 44 -1.86 10.79 1.61
C PHE A 44 -2.97 10.23 2.51
N ALA A 45 -2.82 8.99 2.99
CA ALA A 45 -3.83 8.36 3.83
C ALA A 45 -4.02 9.09 5.17
N SER A 46 -2.93 9.52 5.80
CA SER A 46 -2.97 10.26 7.09
C SER A 46 -3.71 11.60 7.01
N SER A 47 -3.87 12.16 5.81
CA SER A 47 -4.56 13.43 5.56
C SER A 47 -5.91 13.25 4.85
N THR A 48 -6.34 12.01 4.61
CA THR A 48 -7.55 11.68 3.86
C THR A 48 -8.61 11.11 4.81
N PRO A 49 -9.77 11.77 4.97
CA PRO A 49 -10.87 11.25 5.77
C PRO A 49 -11.30 9.86 5.31
N GLY A 50 -11.42 8.93 6.26
CA GLY A 50 -11.78 7.53 6.01
C GLY A 50 -10.59 6.62 5.70
N LEU A 51 -9.36 7.16 5.70
CA LEU A 51 -8.10 6.40 5.64
C LEU A 51 -7.17 6.74 6.80
N ASP A 52 -7.60 7.59 7.74
CA ASP A 52 -6.82 8.20 8.80
C ASP A 52 -6.57 7.30 10.02
N GLU A 53 -7.21 6.13 10.06
CA GLU A 53 -6.92 5.06 11.02
C GLU A 53 -5.60 4.36 10.69
N LEU A 54 -4.79 4.02 11.69
CA LEU A 54 -3.44 3.49 11.48
C LEU A 54 -3.40 2.24 10.60
N GLN A 55 -4.39 1.36 10.75
CA GLN A 55 -4.53 0.15 9.93
C GLN A 55 -4.83 0.48 8.46
N GLU A 56 -5.66 1.50 8.19
CA GLU A 56 -5.97 1.94 6.83
C GLU A 56 -4.78 2.66 6.19
N ILE A 57 -4.05 3.49 6.97
CA ILE A 57 -2.83 4.16 6.51
C ILE A 57 -1.81 3.12 6.02
N VAL A 58 -1.50 2.10 6.83
CA VAL A 58 -0.50 1.09 6.44
C VAL A 58 -1.01 0.23 5.29
N SER A 59 -2.31 -0.04 5.20
CA SER A 59 -2.91 -0.83 4.12
C SER A 59 -2.86 -0.09 2.79
N PHE A 60 -3.24 1.19 2.77
CA PHE A 60 -3.17 2.05 1.59
C PHE A 60 -1.72 2.25 1.12
N ALA A 61 -0.80 2.55 2.04
CA ALA A 61 0.62 2.73 1.72
C ALA A 61 1.25 1.46 1.13
N THR A 62 0.92 0.29 1.69
CA THR A 62 1.42 -1.00 1.20
C THR A 62 0.86 -1.33 -0.18
N ALA A 63 -0.42 -1.08 -0.42
CA ALA A 63 -1.03 -1.26 -1.74
C ALA A 63 -0.42 -0.31 -2.78
N SER A 64 -0.24 0.96 -2.45
CA SER A 64 0.43 1.95 -3.30
C SER A 64 1.85 1.50 -3.68
N SER A 65 2.64 1.10 -2.69
CA SER A 65 4.01 0.58 -2.91
C SER A 65 4.02 -0.69 -3.78
N CYS A 66 3.04 -1.57 -3.59
CA CYS A 66 2.91 -2.78 -4.42
C CYS A 66 2.63 -2.44 -5.89
N LEU A 67 1.73 -1.50 -6.17
CA LEU A 67 1.43 -1.09 -7.55
C LEU A 67 2.61 -0.41 -8.24
N ALA A 68 3.45 0.32 -7.49
CA ALA A 68 4.66 0.93 -8.02
C ALA A 68 5.59 -0.09 -8.70
N HIS A 69 5.61 -1.34 -8.22
CA HIS A 69 6.40 -2.41 -8.84
C HIS A 69 5.96 -2.80 -10.27
N SER A 70 4.76 -2.35 -10.68
CA SER A 70 4.22 -2.58 -12.02
C SER A 70 4.42 -1.38 -12.97
N ILE A 71 5.08 -0.32 -12.51
CA ILE A 71 5.26 0.94 -13.23
C ILE A 71 6.76 1.15 -13.53
N PRO A 72 7.15 1.42 -14.79
CA PRO A 72 8.53 1.78 -15.11
C PRO A 72 8.94 3.13 -14.51
N GLY A 73 10.13 3.20 -13.91
CA GLY A 73 10.70 4.41 -13.32
C GLY A 73 10.18 4.75 -11.93
N ASP A 74 10.60 5.90 -11.43
CA ASP A 74 10.51 6.26 -10.02
C ASP A 74 9.11 6.70 -9.56
N MET A 75 8.29 7.22 -10.48
CA MET A 75 7.03 7.88 -10.15
C MET A 75 5.86 6.90 -10.20
N ASN A 76 5.19 6.72 -9.06
CA ASN A 76 3.91 6.02 -9.02
C ASN A 76 2.77 6.97 -9.42
N TYR A 77 2.10 6.63 -10.52
CA TYR A 77 0.95 7.35 -11.07
C TYR A 77 -0.36 6.55 -10.95
N SER A 78 -0.41 5.56 -10.05
CA SER A 78 -1.66 4.88 -9.71
C SER A 78 -2.68 5.85 -9.13
N THR A 79 -3.92 5.67 -9.52
CA THR A 79 -5.06 6.41 -8.99
C THR A 79 -5.42 5.89 -7.60
N ARG A 80 -6.09 6.74 -6.80
CA ARG A 80 -6.65 6.34 -5.50
C ARG A 80 -7.50 5.08 -5.61
N ALA A 81 -8.35 5.00 -6.63
CA ALA A 81 -9.26 3.87 -6.84
C ALA A 81 -8.51 2.55 -7.11
N GLU A 82 -7.41 2.60 -7.87
CA GLU A 82 -6.56 1.41 -8.11
C GLU A 82 -5.88 0.94 -6.82
N VAL A 83 -5.40 1.88 -5.99
CA VAL A 83 -4.79 1.57 -4.69
C VAL A 83 -5.81 0.95 -3.75
N GLU A 84 -7.00 1.57 -3.61
CA GLU A 84 -8.09 1.07 -2.77
C GLU A 84 -8.61 -0.29 -3.25
N ALA A 85 -8.68 -0.52 -4.57
CA ALA A 85 -9.05 -1.83 -5.11
C ALA A 85 -8.06 -2.93 -4.67
N LEU A 86 -6.74 -2.68 -4.80
CA LEU A 86 -5.73 -3.63 -4.35
C LEU A 86 -5.75 -3.82 -2.82
N MET A 87 -5.95 -2.73 -2.07
CA MET A 87 -6.11 -2.73 -0.63
C MET A 87 -7.26 -3.64 -0.18
N GLN A 88 -8.40 -3.58 -0.88
CA GLN A 88 -9.60 -4.38 -0.61
C GLN A 88 -9.54 -5.81 -1.19
N GLY A 89 -8.40 -6.21 -1.78
CA GLY A 89 -8.15 -7.58 -2.19
C GLY A 89 -8.45 -7.89 -3.65
N SER A 90 -8.53 -6.88 -4.54
CA SER A 90 -8.49 -7.13 -5.99
C SER A 90 -7.15 -7.78 -6.34
N GLY A 91 -7.15 -9.11 -6.44
CA GLY A 91 -5.94 -9.93 -6.55
C GLY A 91 -5.25 -9.75 -7.90
N SER A 92 -4.08 -9.13 -7.88
CA SER A 92 -2.90 -9.46 -8.73
C SER A 92 -1.68 -8.57 -8.46
N GLY A 93 -1.75 -7.58 -7.55
CA GLY A 93 -0.62 -6.66 -7.30
C GLY A 93 -0.24 -5.81 -8.52
N ARG A 94 -1.11 -5.77 -9.53
CA ARG A 94 -0.90 -5.10 -10.81
C ARG A 94 -1.98 -4.06 -11.04
N VAL A 95 -1.60 -2.98 -11.71
CA VAL A 95 -2.53 -1.99 -12.20
C VAL A 95 -3.37 -2.64 -13.31
N ASN A 96 -4.70 -2.63 -13.15
CA ASN A 96 -5.63 -3.14 -14.16
C ASN A 96 -6.18 -1.95 -14.96
N ARG A 97 -6.02 -1.98 -16.28
CA ARG A 97 -6.42 -0.91 -17.21
C ARG A 97 -7.30 -1.46 -18.32
#